data_AF-A0A836RLI3-F1
#
_entry.id   AF-A0A836RLI3-F1
#
_cell.length_a   1.000
_cell.length_b   1.000
_cell.length_c   1.000
_cell.angle_alpha   90.00
_cell.angle_beta   90.00
_cell.angle_gamma   90.00
#
_symmetry.space_group_name_H-M   'P 1'
#
loop_
_entity.id
_entity.type
_entity.pdbx_description
1 polymer ?
#
loop_
_entity_poly.entity_id
_entity_poly.type
_entity_poly.pdbx_seq_one_letter_code
_entity_poly.pdbx_strand_id
1 'polypeptide(L)'
;MHERDYQRRYAPDQPTRFLPDTLIEIVREVRLERPPEHALFDFDGTLSLIRQGWPEVMIPMMVEILKQTGTGETEAELTELVTNFVMELNGKQTIYQMIRLAEEVKRRGGSPEDPLVYKKWYHDRLMQRIAHRREGLRSGRLAREDMLVPGALAALRTLKDKGVRLYLASGTDEVYVHEEAELLGLDGYFGQHIYGAVDDYKR
;
A
#
# COMPACT_ATOMS: atom_id res chain seq x y z
N MET A 1 6.33 4.28 17.00
CA MET A 1 6.55 5.69 16.60
C MET A 1 5.16 6.32 16.46
N HIS A 2 4.68 7.09 17.44
CA HIS A 2 3.40 7.79 17.31
C HIS A 2 3.55 8.94 16.29
N GLU A 3 2.59 9.04 15.36
CA GLU A 3 2.43 10.19 14.47
C GLU A 3 2.28 11.45 15.32
N ARG A 4 3.33 12.27 15.36
CA ARG A 4 3.43 13.42 16.29
C ARG A 4 2.39 14.51 15.99
N ASP A 5 1.84 14.47 14.79
CA ASP A 5 0.84 15.35 14.22
C ASP A 5 -0.58 14.77 14.27
N TYR A 6 -0.74 13.51 14.64
CA TYR A 6 -2.07 12.93 14.81
C TYR A 6 -2.78 13.60 15.99
N GLN A 7 -3.89 14.27 15.67
CA GLN A 7 -4.81 14.83 16.65
C GLN A 7 -6.16 14.18 16.49
N ARG A 8 -6.63 13.48 17.52
CA ARG A 8 -7.98 12.94 17.55
C ARG A 8 -8.99 14.09 17.50
N ARG A 9 -9.71 14.22 16.39
CA ARG A 9 -10.73 15.26 16.18
C ARG A 9 -12.15 14.84 16.59
N TYR A 10 -12.36 13.58 16.96
CA TYR A 10 -13.69 13.02 17.18
C TYR A 10 -13.72 11.95 18.26
N ALA A 11 -14.75 11.98 19.10
CA ALA A 11 -15.00 11.01 20.16
C ALA A 11 -15.82 9.82 19.59
N PRO A 12 -15.58 8.57 20.06
CA PRO A 12 -16.12 7.36 19.44
C PRO A 12 -17.59 7.09 19.81
N ASP A 13 -18.18 7.89 20.68
CA ASP A 13 -19.48 7.71 21.31
C ASP A 13 -20.62 8.48 20.63
N GLN A 14 -20.35 9.17 19.52
CA GLN A 14 -21.37 9.88 18.78
C GLN A 14 -22.17 8.95 17.86
N PRO A 15 -23.49 9.19 17.69
CA PRO A 15 -24.31 8.38 16.80
C PRO A 15 -23.83 8.50 15.35
N THR A 16 -23.61 7.35 14.72
CA THR A 16 -23.28 7.23 13.29
C THR A 16 -24.51 6.80 12.50
N ARG A 17 -24.42 6.85 11.17
CA ARG A 17 -25.45 6.27 10.30
C ARG A 17 -24.83 5.58 9.10
N PHE A 18 -25.50 4.58 8.56
CA PHE A 18 -25.12 3.99 7.30
C PHE A 18 -25.75 4.76 6.14
N LEU A 19 -25.03 4.87 5.03
CA LEU A 19 -25.60 5.33 3.77
C LEU A 19 -26.57 4.23 3.27
N PRO A 20 -27.83 4.56 2.89
CA PRO A 20 -28.83 3.57 2.51
C PRO A 20 -28.32 2.57 1.46
N ASP A 21 -28.64 1.30 1.65
CA ASP A 21 -28.27 0.18 0.76
C ASP A 21 -26.76 -0.01 0.55
N THR A 22 -25.93 0.45 1.49
CA THR A 22 -24.47 0.26 1.45
C THR A 22 -23.91 -0.17 2.81
N LEU A 23 -22.67 -0.65 2.82
CA LEU A 23 -21.88 -0.90 4.04
C LEU A 23 -21.10 0.34 4.50
N ILE A 24 -21.35 1.51 3.90
CA ILE A 24 -20.60 2.74 4.18
C ILE A 24 -21.17 3.41 5.43
N GLU A 25 -20.38 3.43 6.50
CA GLU A 25 -20.69 4.17 7.72
C GLU A 25 -20.27 5.64 7.59
N ILE A 26 -21.22 6.54 7.84
CA ILE A 26 -20.99 7.96 7.97
C ILE A 26 -20.82 8.25 9.46
N VAL A 27 -19.55 8.37 9.85
CA VAL A 27 -19.15 8.70 11.23
C VAL A 27 -19.41 10.17 11.56
N ARG A 28 -19.49 11.05 10.54
CA ARG A 28 -19.76 12.48 10.68
C ARG A 28 -20.24 13.07 9.36
N GLU A 29 -21.26 13.93 9.44
CA GLU A 29 -21.66 14.77 8.31
C GLU A 29 -20.59 15.80 7.99
N VAL A 30 -20.10 15.81 6.75
CA VAL A 30 -19.14 16.81 6.28
C VAL A 30 -19.90 17.82 5.42
N ARG A 31 -20.04 19.04 5.93
CA ARG A 31 -20.54 20.19 5.17
C ARG A 31 -19.34 21.03 4.72
N LEU A 32 -19.09 21.05 3.42
CA LEU A 32 -18.08 21.91 2.83
C LEU A 32 -18.74 23.16 2.25
N GLU A 33 -18.13 24.33 2.46
CA GLU A 33 -18.59 25.59 1.86
C GLU A 33 -18.41 25.59 0.33
N ARG A 34 -17.42 24.82 -0.16
CA ARG A 34 -17.13 24.61 -1.58
C ARG A 34 -16.68 23.16 -1.80
N PRO A 35 -16.86 22.59 -3.01
CA PRO A 35 -16.28 21.30 -3.36
C PRO A 35 -14.75 21.28 -3.17
N PRO A 36 -14.15 20.11 -2.88
CA PRO A 36 -12.70 19.99 -2.78
C PRO A 36 -12.05 20.29 -4.14
N GLU A 37 -10.95 21.04 -4.14
CA GLU A 37 -10.19 21.37 -5.37
C GLU A 37 -9.14 20.30 -5.71
N HIS A 38 -8.75 19.50 -4.72
CA HIS A 38 -7.70 18.48 -4.83
C HIS A 38 -8.15 17.16 -4.20
N ALA A 39 -7.77 16.05 -4.81
CA ALA A 39 -7.92 14.71 -4.24
C ALA A 39 -6.62 13.93 -4.39
N LEU A 40 -6.13 13.37 -3.27
CA LEU A 40 -4.98 12.48 -3.22
C LEU A 40 -5.47 11.05 -3.11
N PHE A 41 -4.98 10.19 -3.99
CA PHE A 41 -5.23 8.76 -3.98
C PHE A 41 -3.96 8.02 -3.61
N ASP A 42 -4.10 7.06 -2.72
CA ASP A 42 -3.17 5.94 -2.64
C ASP A 42 -3.32 5.04 -3.89
N PHE A 43 -2.36 4.16 -4.15
CA PHE A 43 -2.35 3.31 -5.34
C PHE A 43 -2.72 1.86 -5.07
N ASP A 44 -1.91 1.15 -4.29
CA ASP A 44 -1.98 -0.30 -4.11
C ASP A 44 -3.11 -0.69 -3.15
N GLY A 45 -4.13 -1.38 -3.67
CA GLY A 45 -5.35 -1.71 -2.91
C GLY A 45 -6.39 -0.58 -2.87
N THR A 46 -6.04 0.62 -3.35
CA THR A 46 -6.97 1.76 -3.50
C THR A 46 -7.46 1.92 -4.94
N LEU A 47 -6.55 1.88 -5.91
CA LEU A 47 -6.87 1.93 -7.34
C LEU A 47 -6.43 0.67 -8.06
N SER A 48 -5.25 0.13 -7.73
CA SER A 48 -4.62 -1.01 -8.38
C SER A 48 -4.75 -2.28 -7.55
N LEU A 49 -5.05 -3.40 -8.24
CA LEU A 49 -5.00 -4.75 -7.69
C LEU A 49 -3.81 -5.56 -8.24
N ILE A 50 -2.91 -4.93 -9.02
CA ILE A 50 -1.75 -5.62 -9.61
C ILE A 50 -0.92 -6.31 -8.53
N ARG A 51 -0.70 -5.62 -7.40
CA ARG A 51 0.10 -6.09 -6.26
C ARG A 51 -0.71 -6.83 -5.19
N GLN A 52 -1.97 -7.19 -5.47
CA GLN A 52 -2.78 -7.98 -4.55
C GLN A 52 -2.05 -9.28 -4.18
N GLY A 53 -2.01 -9.61 -2.89
CA GLY A 53 -1.30 -10.79 -2.41
C GLY A 53 0.14 -10.48 -1.95
N TRP A 54 0.46 -9.21 -1.74
CA TRP A 54 1.77 -8.80 -1.25
C TRP A 54 2.08 -9.27 0.18
N PRO A 55 1.11 -9.39 1.14
CA PRO A 55 1.42 -9.93 2.47
C PRO A 55 1.90 -11.38 2.41
N GLU A 56 1.36 -12.17 1.49
CA GLU A 56 1.71 -13.56 1.22
C GLU A 56 3.11 -13.71 0.59
N VAL A 57 3.76 -12.60 0.24
CA VAL A 57 5.18 -12.56 -0.15
C VAL A 57 6.03 -12.04 1.00
N MET A 58 5.63 -10.92 1.60
CA MET A 58 6.41 -10.25 2.65
C MET A 58 6.51 -11.09 3.92
N ILE A 59 5.39 -11.61 4.41
CA ILE A 59 5.32 -12.32 5.69
C ILE A 59 6.14 -13.60 5.65
N PRO A 60 5.98 -14.51 4.65
CA PRO A 60 6.80 -15.72 4.59
C PRO A 60 8.29 -15.44 4.46
N MET A 61 8.68 -14.43 3.66
CA MET A 61 10.09 -14.03 3.53
C MET A 61 10.68 -13.61 4.89
N MET A 62 9.96 -12.81 5.66
CA MET A 62 10.40 -12.38 6.98
C MET A 62 10.47 -13.54 7.98
N VAL A 63 9.49 -14.44 7.96
CA VAL A 63 9.48 -15.65 8.79
C VAL A 63 10.69 -16.55 8.47
N GLU A 64 11.00 -16.77 7.18
CA GLU A 64 12.20 -17.50 6.75
C GLU A 64 13.48 -16.89 7.34
N ILE A 65 13.63 -15.57 7.28
CA ILE A 65 14.79 -14.84 7.82
C ILE A 65 14.86 -14.98 9.36
N LEU A 66 13.73 -14.85 10.06
CA LEU A 66 13.71 -15.00 11.52
C LEU A 66 14.04 -16.44 11.96
N LYS A 67 13.59 -17.47 11.23
CA LYS A 67 13.95 -18.86 11.51
C LYS A 67 15.46 -19.12 11.41
N GLN A 68 16.15 -18.45 10.48
CA GLN A 68 17.61 -18.59 10.30
C GLN A 68 18.43 -18.07 11.49
N THR A 69 17.83 -17.28 12.40
CA THR A 69 18.50 -16.85 13.63
C THR A 69 18.70 -17.98 14.64
N GLY A 70 18.07 -19.15 14.43
CA GLY A 70 18.09 -20.25 15.39
C GLY A 70 17.19 -20.04 16.61
N THR A 71 16.22 -19.13 16.51
CA THR A 71 15.21 -18.92 17.56
C THR A 71 14.44 -20.22 17.87
N GLY A 72 14.02 -20.37 19.12
CA GLY A 72 13.16 -21.46 19.57
C GLY A 72 11.66 -21.23 19.31
N GLU A 73 11.29 -20.07 18.78
CA GLU A 73 9.90 -19.76 18.40
C GLU A 73 9.43 -20.65 17.24
N THR A 74 8.17 -21.06 17.31
CA THR A 74 7.51 -21.82 16.26
C THR A 74 7.20 -20.95 15.05
N GLU A 75 6.97 -21.60 13.90
CA GLU A 75 6.59 -20.89 12.67
C GLU A 75 5.28 -20.09 12.82
N ALA A 76 4.33 -20.59 13.61
CA ALA A 76 3.08 -19.91 13.90
C ALA A 76 3.30 -18.62 14.71
N GLU A 77 4.12 -18.68 15.76
CA GLU A 77 4.45 -17.50 16.59
C GLU A 77 5.19 -16.44 15.77
N LEU A 78 6.14 -16.85 14.92
CA LEU A 78 6.85 -15.93 14.02
C LEU A 78 5.90 -15.31 12.99
N THR A 79 4.99 -16.12 12.43
CA THR A 79 4.01 -15.63 11.45
C THR A 79 3.07 -14.61 12.08
N GLU A 80 2.56 -14.86 13.28
CA GLU A 80 1.71 -13.92 14.01
C GLU A 80 2.46 -12.60 14.31
N LEU A 81 3.68 -12.69 14.85
CA LEU A 81 4.52 -11.52 15.12
C LEU A 81 4.76 -10.69 13.86
N VAL A 82 5.18 -11.34 12.77
CA VAL A 82 5.48 -10.67 11.50
C VAL A 82 4.24 -10.04 10.92
N THR A 83 3.12 -10.76 10.91
CA THR A 83 1.83 -10.23 10.44
C THR A 83 1.46 -8.97 11.21
N ASN A 84 1.59 -8.98 12.54
CA ASN A 84 1.22 -7.85 13.38
C ASN A 84 2.03 -6.59 13.03
N PHE A 85 3.37 -6.66 12.98
CA PHE A 85 4.15 -5.46 12.68
C PHE A 85 4.06 -5.04 11.21
N VAL A 86 3.90 -5.98 10.28
CA VAL A 86 3.70 -5.65 8.85
C VAL A 86 2.40 -4.88 8.67
N MET A 87 1.32 -5.31 9.33
CA MET A 87 0.03 -4.64 9.26
C MET A 87 0.00 -3.33 10.05
N GLU A 88 0.68 -3.23 11.20
CA GLU A 88 0.84 -1.98 11.95
C GLU A 88 1.56 -0.90 11.11
N LEU A 89 2.56 -1.31 10.33
CA LEU A 89 3.36 -0.43 9.48
C LEU A 89 2.76 -0.24 8.08
N ASN A 90 1.62 -0.85 7.78
CA ASN A 90 0.96 -0.72 6.49
C ASN A 90 0.57 0.76 6.24
N GLY A 91 0.70 1.21 4.99
CA GLY A 91 0.56 2.63 4.61
C GLY A 91 1.83 3.47 4.80
N LYS A 92 2.89 2.94 5.43
CA LYS A 92 4.24 3.53 5.39
C LYS A 92 5.05 2.96 4.23
N GLN A 93 6.12 3.65 3.85
CA GLN A 93 7.09 3.14 2.87
C GLN A 93 7.64 1.76 3.31
N THR A 94 7.80 0.83 2.37
CA THR A 94 8.23 -0.55 2.62
C THR A 94 9.50 -0.70 3.47
N ILE A 95 10.38 0.31 3.42
CA ILE A 95 11.63 0.32 4.20
C ILE A 95 11.39 0.24 5.72
N TYR A 96 10.27 0.76 6.23
CA TYR A 96 9.98 0.71 7.67
C TYR A 96 9.71 -0.70 8.15
N GLN A 97 9.04 -1.53 7.35
CA GLN A 97 8.88 -2.96 7.64
C GLN A 97 10.24 -3.68 7.64
N MET A 98 11.16 -3.29 6.75
CA MET A 98 12.51 -3.88 6.68
C MET A 98 13.41 -3.43 7.84
N ILE A 99 13.29 -2.17 8.29
CA ILE A 99 13.94 -1.70 9.51
C ILE A 99 13.45 -2.50 10.71
N ARG A 100 12.13 -2.70 10.81
CA ARG A 100 11.54 -3.50 11.88
C ARG A 100 12.02 -4.96 11.83
N LEU A 101 12.14 -5.56 10.66
CA LEU A 101 12.71 -6.90 10.50
C LEU A 101 14.16 -6.96 11.00
N ALA A 102 15.00 -5.98 10.67
CA ALA A 102 16.39 -5.93 11.13
C ALA A 102 16.48 -5.84 12.68
N GLU A 103 15.59 -5.09 13.31
CA GLU A 103 15.46 -5.06 14.77
C GLU A 103 15.09 -6.43 15.34
N GLU A 104 14.13 -7.11 14.73
CA GLU A 104 13.67 -8.44 15.14
C GLU A 104 14.74 -9.54 14.97
N VAL A 105 15.57 -9.45 13.94
CA VAL A 105 16.75 -10.32 13.75
C VAL A 105 17.77 -10.09 14.87
N LYS A 106 18.10 -8.82 15.15
CA LYS A 106 19.05 -8.45 16.21
C LYS A 106 18.55 -8.89 17.60
N ARG A 107 17.25 -8.77 17.86
CA ARG A 107 16.61 -9.18 19.13
C ARG A 107 16.78 -10.69 19.40
N ARG A 108 16.88 -11.50 18.35
CA ARG A 108 17.12 -12.96 18.42
C ARG A 108 18.60 -13.34 18.42
N GLY A 109 19.52 -12.37 18.52
CA GLY A 109 20.95 -12.61 18.49
C GLY A 109 21.53 -12.85 17.09
N GLY A 110 20.72 -12.67 16.04
CA GLY A 110 21.18 -12.72 14.66
C GLY A 110 21.95 -11.45 14.23
N SER A 111 22.66 -11.55 13.11
CA SER A 111 23.26 -10.40 12.43
C SER A 111 22.33 -9.93 11.31
N PRO A 112 21.67 -8.77 11.44
CA PRO A 112 20.77 -8.28 10.40
C PRO A 112 21.54 -7.80 9.17
N GLU A 113 20.96 -8.00 7.99
CA GLU A 113 21.36 -7.30 6.78
C GLU A 113 20.88 -5.84 6.83
N ASP A 114 21.40 -5.02 5.91
CA ASP A 114 20.86 -3.67 5.70
C ASP A 114 19.38 -3.75 5.26
N PRO A 115 18.47 -2.94 5.84
CA PRO A 115 17.05 -2.91 5.43
C PRO A 115 16.81 -2.76 3.92
N LEU A 116 17.71 -2.10 3.18
CA LEU A 116 17.64 -1.99 1.72
C LEU A 116 17.84 -3.34 1.02
N VAL A 117 18.65 -4.23 1.59
CA VAL A 117 18.84 -5.60 1.07
C VAL A 117 17.55 -6.40 1.23
N TYR A 118 16.91 -6.33 2.41
CA TYR A 118 15.61 -6.97 2.62
C TYR A 118 14.51 -6.39 1.71
N LYS A 119 14.49 -5.06 1.52
CA LYS A 119 13.57 -4.38 0.58
C LYS A 119 13.76 -4.95 -0.83
N LYS A 120 15.01 -5.08 -1.29
CA LYS A 120 15.32 -5.64 -2.60
C LYS A 120 14.82 -7.07 -2.74
N TRP A 121 15.09 -7.96 -1.77
CA TRP A 121 14.61 -9.35 -1.83
C TRP A 121 13.09 -9.44 -1.89
N TYR A 122 12.40 -8.61 -1.10
CA TYR A 122 10.95 -8.53 -1.15
C TYR A 122 10.45 -8.06 -2.53
N HIS A 123 11.05 -7.00 -3.08
CA HIS A 123 10.71 -6.51 -4.41
C HIS A 123 10.91 -7.59 -5.47
N ASP A 124 12.06 -8.27 -5.48
CA ASP A 124 12.35 -9.34 -6.46
C ASP A 124 11.29 -10.46 -6.38
N ARG A 125 10.93 -10.91 -5.17
CA ARG A 125 9.89 -11.94 -4.96
C ARG A 125 8.50 -11.43 -5.38
N LEU A 126 8.15 -10.18 -5.06
CA LEU A 126 6.86 -9.60 -5.43
C LEU A 126 6.74 -9.43 -6.94
N MET A 127 7.79 -8.94 -7.60
CA MET A 127 7.81 -8.76 -9.06
C MET A 127 7.61 -10.10 -9.77
N GLN A 128 8.25 -11.17 -9.29
CA GLN A 128 8.01 -12.52 -9.81
C GLN A 128 6.56 -12.96 -9.61
N ARG A 129 5.98 -12.75 -8.42
CA ARG A 129 4.59 -13.09 -8.10
C ARG A 129 3.58 -12.42 -9.04
N ILE A 130 3.83 -11.16 -9.41
CA ILE A 130 2.91 -10.33 -10.21
C ILE A 130 3.26 -10.28 -11.71
N ALA A 131 4.35 -10.91 -12.13
CA ALA A 131 4.83 -10.86 -13.52
C ALA A 131 3.74 -11.24 -14.54
N HIS A 132 2.97 -12.29 -14.25
CA HIS A 132 1.87 -12.74 -15.11
C HIS A 132 0.75 -11.70 -15.26
N ARG A 133 0.48 -10.88 -14.24
CA ARG A 133 -0.53 -9.80 -14.29
C ARG A 133 -0.04 -8.65 -15.16
N ARG A 134 1.20 -8.22 -14.95
CA ARG A 134 1.83 -7.14 -15.73
C ARG A 134 1.92 -7.51 -17.20
N GLU A 135 2.38 -8.73 -17.50
CA GLU A 135 2.44 -9.23 -18.88
C GLU A 135 1.04 -9.45 -19.47
N GLY A 136 0.08 -9.92 -18.66
CA GLY A 136 -1.31 -10.05 -19.09
C GLY A 136 -1.91 -8.70 -19.51
N LEU A 137 -1.67 -7.63 -18.73
CA LEU A 137 -2.09 -6.26 -19.09
C LEU A 137 -1.35 -5.76 -20.33
N ARG A 138 -0.03 -5.94 -20.38
CA ARG A 138 0.82 -5.48 -21.49
C ARG A 138 0.45 -6.12 -22.83
N SER A 139 0.15 -7.41 -22.81
CA SER A 139 -0.27 -8.17 -23.99
C SER A 139 -1.76 -8.04 -24.33
N GLY A 140 -2.55 -7.36 -23.49
CA GLY A 140 -4.00 -7.25 -23.63
C GLY A 140 -4.77 -8.55 -23.32
N ARG A 141 -4.11 -9.57 -22.76
CA ARG A 141 -4.77 -10.80 -22.31
C ARG A 141 -5.64 -10.59 -21.06
N LEU A 142 -5.27 -9.62 -20.21
CA LEU A 142 -6.08 -9.19 -19.07
C LEU A 142 -6.70 -7.84 -19.38
N ALA A 143 -7.98 -7.70 -19.06
CA ALA A 143 -8.62 -6.39 -19.09
C ALA A 143 -8.08 -5.54 -17.94
N ARG A 144 -8.00 -4.22 -18.15
CA ARG A 144 -7.50 -3.29 -17.12
C ARG A 144 -8.43 -3.30 -15.91
N GLU A 145 -9.72 -3.40 -16.17
CA GLU A 145 -10.82 -3.44 -15.20
C GLU A 145 -10.68 -4.61 -14.23
N ASP A 146 -10.12 -5.74 -14.67
CA ASP A 146 -9.89 -6.89 -13.80
C ASP A 146 -8.81 -6.62 -12.74
N MET A 147 -7.91 -5.67 -13.02
CA MET A 147 -6.79 -5.29 -12.16
C MET A 147 -7.00 -3.92 -11.49
N LEU A 148 -8.20 -3.34 -11.58
CA LEU A 148 -8.59 -2.11 -10.91
C LEU A 148 -9.53 -2.42 -9.74
N VAL A 149 -9.47 -1.59 -8.69
CA VAL A 149 -10.47 -1.65 -7.64
C VAL A 149 -11.85 -1.30 -8.24
N PRO A 150 -12.91 -2.09 -7.98
CA PRO A 150 -14.23 -1.83 -8.53
C PRO A 150 -14.72 -0.40 -8.27
N GLY A 151 -15.15 0.28 -9.33
CA GLY A 151 -15.64 1.66 -9.26
C GLY A 151 -14.54 2.74 -9.31
N ALA A 152 -13.25 2.39 -9.30
CA ALA A 152 -12.14 3.34 -9.35
C ALA A 152 -12.25 4.34 -10.52
N LEU A 153 -12.42 3.84 -11.74
CA LEU A 153 -12.53 4.71 -12.93
C LEU A 153 -13.75 5.62 -12.89
N ALA A 154 -14.88 5.13 -12.36
CA ALA A 154 -16.09 5.92 -12.22
C ALA A 154 -15.91 7.06 -11.19
N ALA A 155 -15.24 6.77 -10.07
CA ALA A 155 -14.89 7.77 -9.06
C ALA A 155 -13.93 8.82 -9.62
N LEU A 156 -12.84 8.40 -10.28
CA LEU A 156 -11.86 9.31 -10.87
C LEU A 156 -12.48 10.21 -11.95
N ARG A 157 -13.31 9.64 -12.84
CA ARG A 157 -14.05 10.41 -13.84
C ARG A 157 -14.98 11.44 -13.20
N THR A 158 -15.76 11.03 -12.20
CA THR A 158 -16.69 11.93 -11.50
C THR A 158 -15.97 13.12 -10.85
N LEU A 159 -14.81 12.89 -10.25
CA LEU A 159 -14.01 13.96 -9.65
C LEU A 159 -13.41 14.88 -10.72
N LYS A 160 -12.88 14.31 -11.80
CA LYS A 160 -12.32 15.07 -12.93
C LYS A 160 -13.38 15.94 -13.60
N ASP A 161 -14.58 15.42 -13.85
CA ASP A 161 -15.72 16.14 -14.45
C ASP A 161 -16.19 17.30 -13.56
N LYS A 162 -15.94 17.23 -12.25
CA LYS A 162 -16.20 18.30 -11.28
C LYS A 162 -15.03 19.30 -11.15
N GLY A 163 -13.97 19.16 -11.95
CA GLY A 163 -12.81 20.04 -11.92
C GLY A 163 -11.84 19.77 -10.77
N VAL A 164 -11.93 18.63 -10.08
CA VAL A 164 -11.02 18.26 -8.99
C VAL A 164 -9.68 17.81 -9.58
N ARG A 165 -8.57 18.37 -9.08
CA ARG A 165 -7.22 17.94 -9.47
C ARG A 165 -6.83 16.67 -8.72
N LEU A 166 -6.42 15.65 -9.47
CA LEU A 166 -6.13 14.33 -8.94
C LEU A 166 -4.62 14.12 -8.79
N TYR A 167 -4.21 13.53 -7.68
CA TYR A 167 -2.84 13.17 -7.35
C TYR A 167 -2.80 11.69 -6.98
N LEU A 168 -1.77 10.99 -7.43
CA LEU A 168 -1.49 9.61 -7.05
C LEU A 168 -0.20 9.58 -6.25
N ALA A 169 -0.24 9.06 -5.03
CA ALA A 169 0.95 8.82 -4.20
C ALA A 169 1.00 7.35 -3.78
N SER A 170 2.17 6.74 -3.83
CA SER A 170 2.37 5.36 -3.41
C SER A 170 3.68 5.19 -2.65
N GLY A 171 3.67 4.25 -1.69
CA GLY A 171 4.89 3.77 -1.04
C GLY A 171 5.74 2.82 -1.90
N THR A 172 5.25 2.44 -3.09
CA THR A 172 5.97 1.65 -4.09
C THR A 172 6.98 2.52 -4.85
N ASP A 173 8.13 1.95 -5.24
CA ASP A 173 9.16 2.68 -5.99
C ASP A 173 8.59 3.33 -7.26
N GLU A 174 8.94 4.59 -7.50
CA GLU A 174 8.36 5.46 -8.53
C GLU A 174 8.32 4.83 -9.93
N VAL A 175 9.40 4.14 -10.34
CA VAL A 175 9.47 3.46 -11.64
C VAL A 175 8.34 2.46 -11.85
N TYR A 176 7.96 1.72 -10.80
CA TYR A 176 6.90 0.73 -10.90
C TYR A 176 5.52 1.38 -10.88
N VAL A 177 5.35 2.44 -10.11
CA VAL A 177 4.08 3.18 -10.02
C VAL A 177 3.72 3.76 -11.39
N HIS A 178 4.68 4.37 -12.08
CA HIS A 178 4.44 4.91 -13.42
C HIS A 178 4.07 3.83 -14.43
N GLU A 179 4.84 2.74 -14.50
CA GLU A 179 4.56 1.65 -15.44
C GLU A 179 3.20 1.02 -15.17
N GLU A 180 2.86 0.75 -13.90
CA GLU A 180 1.60 0.12 -13.53
C GLU A 180 0.41 1.07 -13.74
N ALA A 181 0.56 2.37 -13.49
CA ALA A 181 -0.47 3.37 -13.79
C ALA A 181 -0.76 3.46 -15.30
N GLU A 182 0.28 3.40 -16.14
CA GLU A 182 0.13 3.37 -17.60
C GLU A 182 -0.58 2.09 -18.08
N LEU A 183 -0.17 0.92 -17.56
CA LEU A 183 -0.80 -0.36 -17.89
C LEU A 183 -2.32 -0.33 -17.57
N LEU A 184 -2.70 0.32 -16.49
CA LEU A 184 -4.09 0.47 -16.05
C LEU A 184 -4.83 1.65 -16.72
N GLY A 185 -4.15 2.49 -17.51
CA GLY A 185 -4.73 3.68 -18.15
C GLY A 185 -5.10 4.80 -17.16
N LEU A 186 -4.43 4.85 -16.01
CA LEU A 186 -4.65 5.85 -14.96
C LEU A 186 -3.87 7.15 -15.22
N ASP A 187 -2.80 7.08 -16.01
CA ASP A 187 -2.01 8.22 -16.46
C ASP A 187 -2.86 9.36 -17.06
N GLY A 188 -3.92 9.03 -17.81
CA GLY A 188 -4.87 10.01 -18.35
C GLY A 188 -5.70 10.79 -17.30
N TYR A 189 -5.74 10.33 -16.05
CA TYR A 189 -6.41 10.99 -14.93
C TYR A 189 -5.46 11.87 -14.12
N PHE A 190 -4.22 11.41 -13.89
CA PHE A 190 -3.26 12.06 -13.00
C PHE A 190 -2.25 12.95 -13.75
N GLY A 191 -1.95 12.64 -15.00
CA GLY A 191 -0.93 13.33 -15.79
C GLY A 191 0.43 13.25 -15.08
N GLN A 192 1.05 14.40 -14.83
CA GLN A 192 2.35 14.49 -14.14
C GLN A 192 2.26 14.31 -12.60
N HIS A 193 1.05 14.17 -12.04
CA HIS A 193 0.85 14.09 -10.59
C HIS A 193 0.84 12.64 -10.09
N ILE A 194 1.83 11.85 -10.52
CA ILE A 194 2.06 10.48 -10.06
C ILE A 194 3.38 10.46 -9.30
N TYR A 195 3.35 10.04 -8.05
CA TYR A 195 4.48 10.06 -7.14
C TYR A 195 4.66 8.68 -6.49
N GLY A 196 5.86 8.13 -6.58
CA GLY A 196 6.23 6.92 -5.83
C GLY A 196 7.32 7.18 -4.80
N ALA A 197 7.75 6.12 -4.13
CA ALA A 197 8.88 6.18 -3.23
C ALA A 197 10.19 6.42 -4.00
N VAL A 198 11.02 7.30 -3.46
CA VAL A 198 12.39 7.58 -3.90
C VAL A 198 13.39 6.90 -2.96
N ASP A 199 14.58 6.55 -3.45
CA ASP A 199 15.55 5.74 -2.69
C ASP A 199 16.07 6.42 -1.39
N ASP A 200 16.01 7.75 -1.29
CA ASP A 200 16.45 8.50 -0.11
C ASP A 200 15.36 8.57 0.98
N TYR A 201 15.16 7.46 1.69
CA TYR A 201 14.23 7.37 2.82
C TYR A 201 14.68 8.14 4.08
N LYS A 202 15.88 8.75 4.05
CA LYS A 202 16.48 9.46 5.21
C LYS A 202 16.19 10.96 5.21
N ARG A 203 15.42 11.47 4.25
CA ARG A 203 14.99 12.87 4.20
C ARG A 203 13.57 13.07 4.70
#